data_AF-A0A7C6HMG7-F1
#
_entry.id   AF-A0A7C6HMG7-F1
#
_cell.length_a   1.000
_cell.length_b   1.000
_cell.length_c   1.000
_cell.angle_alpha   90.00
_cell.angle_beta   90.00
_cell.angle_gamma   90.00
#
_symmetry.space_group_name_H-M   'P 1'
#
loop_
_entity.id
_entity.type
_entity.pdbx_description
1 polymer ?
#
loop_
_entity_poly.entity_id
_entity_poly.type
_entity_poly.pdbx_seq_one_letter_code
_entity_poly.pdbx_strand_id
1 'polypeptide(L)'
;MPALLGDPGELTQNPAGAANAFKRMEIVDATKDSGDNVASFVDWMDDLLLKEDSILVVMNTKNGVKNVFDKLRELNLTHSIYYLTTYLCPAHRKERIGEIRKKLELNIPLIVVSTNLIECGVDLSFRYVIRNLAGLQSIIQSSGRGNRHGEHTISQTFVVDIQESVSPLKELIIGQQCTMRLLSAFEQRSEDYDNSLLSQKAIDTYYDIFSEETRIKEQMGYPIKSAFRNIPLQAYDLLAERDVNHKGLAWSKFKLTYSYPFKFISKQFQVIDQNTSGIVVPFNEEAMNLQGLLLSQNVALDNKRKIFRDIQKYVVNVYQSDFKKLL
;
A
#
# COMPACT_ATOMS: atom_id res chain seq x y z
N MET A 1 -33.56 24.26 15.70
CA MET A 1 -32.34 23.97 16.48
C MET A 1 -31.67 22.76 15.85
N PRO A 2 -30.38 22.79 15.51
CA PRO A 2 -29.67 21.57 15.12
C PRO A 2 -29.62 20.64 16.34
N ALA A 3 -29.94 19.36 16.14
CA ALA A 3 -29.86 18.36 17.19
C ALA A 3 -28.40 18.13 17.57
N LEU A 4 -28.09 18.25 18.86
CA LEU A 4 -26.83 17.76 19.43
C LEU A 4 -26.82 16.24 19.31
N LEU A 5 -25.86 15.71 18.54
CA LEU A 5 -25.52 14.29 18.59
C LEU A 5 -25.00 14.02 20.00
N GLY A 6 -25.67 13.13 20.74
CA GLY A 6 -25.18 12.67 22.04
C GLY A 6 -23.85 11.93 21.88
N ASP A 7 -23.08 11.87 22.98
CA ASP A 7 -21.78 11.20 22.99
C ASP A 7 -21.89 9.78 22.41
N PRO A 8 -20.96 9.37 21.50
CA PRO A 8 -20.99 8.04 20.93
C PRO A 8 -20.79 7.01 22.06
N GLY A 9 -21.86 6.28 22.39
CA GLY A 9 -21.80 5.19 23.36
C GLY A 9 -20.91 4.07 22.83
N GLU A 10 -19.85 3.74 23.58
CA GLU A 10 -19.02 2.58 23.28
C GLU A 10 -19.84 1.29 23.38
N LEU A 11 -19.80 0.47 22.32
CA LEU A 11 -20.59 -0.77 22.21
C LEU A 11 -20.14 -1.88 23.17
N THR A 12 -19.09 -1.68 23.96
CA THR A 12 -18.50 -2.70 24.83
C THR A 12 -18.20 -2.13 26.21
N GLN A 13 -18.63 -2.82 27.26
CA GLN A 13 -18.47 -2.38 28.65
C GLN A 13 -17.03 -2.52 29.20
N ASN A 14 -16.09 -3.07 28.43
CA ASN A 14 -14.68 -3.21 28.81
C ASN A 14 -13.75 -3.43 27.58
N PRO A 15 -13.38 -2.36 26.83
CA PRO A 15 -12.58 -2.48 25.61
C PRO A 15 -11.16 -3.02 25.85
N ALA A 16 -10.53 -2.68 26.97
CA ALA A 16 -9.16 -3.13 27.29
C ALA A 16 -9.09 -4.64 27.63
N GLY A 17 -10.08 -5.16 28.36
CA GLY A 17 -10.17 -6.59 28.68
C GLY A 17 -10.50 -7.47 27.47
N ALA A 18 -11.33 -6.96 26.55
CA ALA A 18 -11.62 -7.66 25.30
C ALA A 18 -10.40 -7.67 24.35
N ALA A 19 -9.66 -6.56 24.24
CA ALA A 19 -8.49 -6.46 23.36
C ALA A 19 -7.39 -7.49 23.68
N ASN A 20 -7.12 -7.76 24.95
CA ASN A 20 -6.12 -8.75 25.36
C ASN A 20 -6.56 -10.22 25.13
N ALA A 21 -7.86 -10.53 25.26
CA ALA A 21 -8.39 -11.86 24.97
C ALA A 21 -8.41 -12.18 23.46
N PHE A 22 -8.27 -11.18 22.59
CA PHE A 22 -8.25 -11.31 21.13
C PHE A 22 -6.91 -10.91 20.49
N LYS A 23 -5.79 -10.87 21.25
CA LYS A 23 -4.45 -10.57 20.71
C LYS A 23 -3.98 -11.71 19.79
N ARG A 24 -4.39 -11.66 18.52
CA ARG A 24 -4.09 -12.68 17.48
C ARG A 24 -2.73 -12.49 16.82
N MET A 25 -2.22 -11.26 16.86
CA MET A 25 -0.97 -10.83 16.21
C MET A 25 -0.12 -10.00 17.16
N GLU A 26 1.18 -10.19 17.06
CA GLU A 26 2.18 -9.37 17.72
C GLU A 26 3.14 -8.78 16.68
N ILE A 27 3.38 -7.47 16.76
CA ILE A 27 4.39 -6.82 15.94
C ILE A 27 5.71 -6.88 16.71
N VAL A 28 6.73 -7.45 16.08
CA VAL A 28 8.10 -7.58 16.57
C VAL A 28 8.99 -6.68 15.72
N ASP A 29 9.76 -5.82 16.39
CA ASP A 29 10.81 -5.05 15.73
C ASP A 29 12.01 -5.95 15.45
N ALA A 30 12.33 -6.17 14.18
CA ALA A 30 13.51 -6.89 13.71
C ALA A 30 14.40 -5.98 12.83
N THR A 31 14.20 -4.66 12.87
CA THR A 31 14.90 -3.70 11.99
C THR A 31 16.41 -3.68 12.21
N LYS A 32 16.86 -3.98 13.43
CA LYS A 32 18.30 -4.05 13.77
C LYS A 32 18.93 -5.41 13.42
N ASP A 33 18.12 -6.48 13.43
CA ASP A 33 18.60 -7.86 13.31
C ASP A 33 18.53 -8.38 11.87
N SER A 34 17.60 -7.86 11.05
CA SER A 34 17.36 -8.33 9.68
C SER A 34 18.49 -8.01 8.70
N GLY A 35 19.46 -7.17 9.10
CA GLY A 35 20.41 -6.55 8.18
C GLY A 35 19.74 -5.56 7.21
N ASP A 36 20.57 -4.87 6.43
CA ASP A 36 20.17 -3.79 5.53
C ASP A 36 20.01 -4.22 4.07
N ASN A 37 20.38 -5.45 3.73
CA ASN A 37 20.43 -5.97 2.38
C ASN A 37 19.73 -7.33 2.27
N VAL A 38 19.42 -7.73 1.03
CA VAL A 38 18.63 -8.93 0.76
C VAL A 38 19.34 -10.23 1.21
N ALA A 39 20.68 -10.29 1.18
CA ALA A 39 21.39 -11.49 1.61
C ALA A 39 21.27 -11.67 3.12
N SER A 40 21.62 -10.64 3.89
CA SER A 40 21.50 -10.64 5.35
C SER A 40 20.06 -10.88 5.82
N PHE A 41 19.08 -10.34 5.10
CA PHE A 41 17.67 -10.57 5.38
C PHE A 41 17.27 -12.04 5.20
N VAL A 42 17.72 -12.67 4.13
CA VAL A 42 17.42 -14.08 3.87
C VAL A 42 18.08 -14.97 4.93
N ASP A 43 19.33 -14.68 5.30
CA ASP A 43 20.04 -15.39 6.37
C ASP A 43 19.31 -15.24 7.73
N TRP A 44 18.81 -14.04 8.05
CA TRP A 44 18.01 -13.80 9.26
C TRP A 44 16.70 -14.60 9.25
N MET A 45 16.09 -14.82 8.09
CA MET A 45 14.83 -15.55 7.95
C MET A 45 15.02 -17.07 8.04
N ASP A 46 16.23 -17.61 8.06
CA ASP A 46 16.50 -19.06 8.09
C ASP A 46 15.76 -19.78 9.22
N ASP A 47 15.74 -19.21 10.43
CA ASP A 47 15.01 -19.77 11.58
C ASP A 47 13.48 -19.83 11.36
N LEU A 48 12.92 -18.93 10.54
CA LEU A 48 11.51 -18.96 10.16
C LEU A 48 11.27 -19.98 9.05
N LEU A 49 12.22 -20.12 8.11
CA LEU A 49 12.17 -21.11 7.03
C LEU A 49 12.24 -22.54 7.56
N LEU A 50 12.98 -22.79 8.64
CA LEU A 50 13.08 -24.12 9.27
C LEU A 50 11.77 -24.59 9.93
N LYS A 51 10.84 -23.69 10.24
CA LYS A 51 9.58 -24.03 10.90
C LYS A 51 8.52 -24.60 9.94
N GLU A 52 8.79 -24.57 8.63
CA GLU A 52 7.88 -25.06 7.59
C GLU A 52 6.47 -24.46 7.66
N ASP A 53 6.39 -23.20 8.06
CA ASP A 53 5.15 -22.45 8.17
C ASP A 53 4.96 -21.53 6.95
N SER A 54 3.72 -21.10 6.69
CA SER A 54 3.46 -20.17 5.57
C SER A 54 3.84 -18.73 5.93
N ILE A 55 4.63 -18.09 5.05
CA ILE A 55 5.23 -16.76 5.27
C ILE A 55 4.75 -15.78 4.21
N LEU A 56 4.35 -14.58 4.64
CA LEU A 56 4.10 -13.43 3.77
C LEU A 56 5.22 -12.41 3.93
N VAL A 57 5.96 -12.13 2.86
CA VAL A 57 6.98 -11.07 2.80
C VAL A 57 6.43 -9.89 1.99
N VAL A 58 6.38 -8.71 2.60
CA VAL A 58 5.80 -7.50 2.02
C VAL A 58 6.85 -6.40 1.89
N MET A 59 7.19 -6.07 0.65
CA MET A 59 8.18 -5.03 0.31
C MET A 59 7.49 -3.73 -0.13
N ASN A 60 8.16 -2.58 0.00
CA ASN A 60 7.59 -1.30 -0.43
C ASN A 60 7.58 -1.17 -1.96
N THR A 61 8.55 -1.77 -2.64
CA THR A 61 8.77 -1.63 -4.07
C THR A 61 8.72 -2.96 -4.80
N LYS A 62 8.32 -2.94 -6.07
CA LYS A 62 8.32 -4.14 -6.92
C LYS A 62 9.72 -4.70 -7.16
N ASN A 63 10.74 -3.84 -7.15
CA ASN A 63 12.13 -4.25 -7.27
C ASN A 63 12.60 -4.96 -5.99
N GLY A 64 12.22 -4.47 -4.82
CA GLY A 64 12.45 -5.18 -3.55
C GLY A 64 11.84 -6.59 -3.57
N VAL A 65 10.59 -6.71 -4.02
CA VAL A 65 9.95 -8.04 -4.21
C VAL A 65 10.77 -8.92 -5.15
N LYS A 66 11.19 -8.39 -6.30
CA LYS A 66 11.97 -9.15 -7.29
C LYS A 66 13.27 -9.65 -6.68
N ASN A 67 14.03 -8.78 -6.01
CA ASN A 67 15.33 -9.13 -5.46
C ASN A 67 15.22 -10.22 -4.37
N VAL A 68 14.25 -10.08 -3.46
CA VAL A 68 13.97 -11.09 -2.43
C VAL A 68 13.51 -12.40 -3.07
N PHE A 69 12.58 -12.34 -4.03
CA PHE A 69 12.08 -13.54 -4.71
C PHE A 69 13.17 -14.29 -5.46
N ASP A 70 14.02 -13.57 -6.20
CA ASP A 70 15.14 -14.18 -6.93
C ASP A 70 16.12 -14.84 -5.95
N LYS A 71 16.44 -14.17 -4.83
CA LYS A 71 17.34 -14.72 -3.81
C LYS A 71 16.78 -15.99 -3.16
N LEU A 72 15.50 -16.00 -2.81
CA LEU A 72 14.85 -17.19 -2.24
C LEU A 72 14.81 -18.37 -3.21
N ARG A 73 14.72 -18.11 -4.51
CA ARG A 73 14.74 -19.16 -5.55
C ARG A 73 16.11 -19.80 -5.75
N GLU A 74 17.19 -19.15 -5.34
CA GLU A 74 18.54 -19.74 -5.33
C GLU A 74 18.70 -20.79 -4.22
N LEU A 75 17.84 -20.74 -3.20
CA LEU A 75 17.86 -21.66 -2.08
C LEU A 75 17.04 -22.92 -2.37
N ASN A 76 17.52 -24.06 -1.87
CA ASN A 76 16.81 -25.34 -1.93
C ASN A 76 15.78 -25.43 -0.79
N LEU A 77 14.70 -24.66 -0.90
CA LEU A 77 13.62 -24.61 0.10
C LEU A 77 12.54 -25.66 -0.19
N THR A 78 11.96 -26.22 0.87
CA THR A 78 10.74 -27.06 0.79
C THR A 78 9.50 -26.23 0.45
N HIS A 79 9.55 -24.93 0.69
CA HIS A 79 8.43 -24.01 0.51
C HIS A 79 8.19 -23.72 -0.97
N SER A 80 6.91 -23.63 -1.33
CA SER A 80 6.54 -23.05 -2.63
C SER A 80 6.66 -21.53 -2.59
N ILE A 81 7.47 -20.95 -3.47
CA ILE A 81 7.71 -19.49 -3.50
C ILE A 81 6.83 -18.83 -4.56
N TYR A 82 6.12 -17.78 -4.18
CA TYR A 82 5.20 -17.02 -5.01
C TYR A 82 5.60 -15.56 -5.11
N TYR A 83 5.55 -15.02 -6.33
CA TYR A 83 5.74 -13.60 -6.62
C TYR A 83 4.38 -12.95 -6.89
N LEU A 84 3.99 -11.93 -6.13
CA LEU A 84 2.69 -11.27 -6.27
C LEU A 84 2.80 -9.74 -6.31
N THR A 85 2.85 -9.17 -7.52
CA THR A 85 2.86 -7.72 -7.73
C THR A 85 1.91 -7.29 -8.84
N THR A 86 1.76 -5.97 -9.04
CA THR A 86 1.00 -5.43 -10.18
C THR A 86 1.70 -5.62 -11.53
N TYR A 87 2.91 -6.19 -11.57
CA TYR A 87 3.49 -6.67 -12.84
C TYR A 87 2.84 -7.96 -13.35
N LEU A 88 2.07 -8.66 -12.51
CA LEU A 88 1.16 -9.70 -12.98
C LEU A 88 -0.14 -9.08 -13.49
N CYS A 89 -0.57 -9.49 -14.67
CA CYS A 89 -1.88 -9.10 -15.18
C CYS A 89 -2.99 -9.68 -14.29
N PRO A 90 -4.20 -9.08 -14.28
CA PRO A 90 -5.31 -9.54 -13.44
C PRO A 90 -5.60 -11.04 -13.53
N ALA A 91 -5.55 -11.61 -14.74
CA ALA A 91 -5.78 -13.04 -14.94
C ALA A 91 -4.71 -13.91 -14.25
N HIS A 92 -3.42 -13.59 -14.42
CA HIS A 92 -2.34 -14.32 -13.74
C HIS A 92 -2.47 -14.22 -12.22
N ARG A 93 -2.75 -13.01 -11.73
CA ARG A 93 -2.86 -12.74 -10.30
C ARG A 93 -3.98 -13.58 -9.68
N LYS A 94 -5.13 -13.66 -10.36
CA LYS A 94 -6.27 -14.47 -9.92
C LYS A 94 -5.92 -15.96 -9.84
N GLU A 95 -5.21 -16.48 -10.83
CA GLU A 95 -4.77 -17.88 -10.85
C GLU A 95 -3.80 -18.18 -9.69
N ARG A 96 -2.76 -17.36 -9.52
CA ARG A 96 -1.79 -17.50 -8.44
C ARG A 96 -2.41 -17.40 -7.05
N ILE A 97 -3.32 -16.46 -6.84
CA ILE A 97 -4.06 -16.34 -5.57
C ILE A 97 -4.90 -17.60 -5.31
N GLY A 98 -5.53 -18.16 -6.35
CA GLY A 98 -6.25 -19.42 -6.24
C GLY A 98 -5.36 -20.61 -5.85
N GLU A 99 -4.14 -20.68 -6.40
CA GLU A 99 -3.14 -21.70 -6.02
C GLU A 99 -2.68 -21.54 -4.56
N ILE A 100 -2.32 -20.31 -4.18
CA ILE A 100 -1.86 -19.99 -2.82
C ILE A 100 -2.94 -20.37 -1.81
N ARG A 101 -4.20 -19.97 -2.06
CA ARG A 101 -5.32 -20.29 -1.18
C ARG A 101 -5.46 -21.80 -0.96
N LYS A 102 -5.44 -22.60 -2.02
CA LYS A 102 -5.54 -24.06 -1.92
C LYS A 102 -4.39 -24.65 -1.09
N LYS A 103 -3.17 -24.12 -1.24
CA LYS A 103 -2.01 -24.60 -0.47
C LYS A 103 -2.10 -24.22 1.01
N LEU A 104 -2.57 -23.00 1.32
CA LEU A 104 -2.84 -22.59 2.70
C LEU A 104 -3.91 -23.49 3.34
N GLU A 105 -5.00 -23.78 2.65
CA GLU A 105 -6.08 -24.69 3.12
C GLU A 105 -5.57 -26.13 3.38
N LEU A 106 -4.51 -26.55 2.69
CA LEU A 106 -3.87 -27.86 2.86
C LEU A 106 -2.67 -27.83 3.82
N ASN A 107 -2.38 -26.69 4.46
CA ASN A 107 -1.19 -26.47 5.30
C ASN A 107 0.13 -26.82 4.59
N ILE A 108 0.21 -26.58 3.28
CA ILE A 108 1.43 -26.77 2.50
C ILE A 108 2.31 -25.51 2.68
N PRO A 109 3.56 -25.65 3.15
CA PRO A 109 4.44 -24.52 3.40
C PRO A 109 4.69 -23.70 2.13
N LEU A 110 4.52 -22.38 2.22
CA LEU A 110 4.70 -21.47 1.10
C LEU A 110 5.19 -20.10 1.55
N ILE A 111 5.87 -19.41 0.63
CA ILE A 111 6.34 -18.05 0.83
C ILE A 111 5.71 -17.18 -0.26
N VAL A 112 5.02 -16.12 0.14
CA VAL A 112 4.50 -15.12 -0.79
C VAL A 112 5.33 -13.85 -0.63
N VAL A 113 6.06 -13.46 -1.68
CA VAL A 113 6.73 -12.17 -1.74
C VAL A 113 5.85 -11.22 -2.56
N SER A 114 5.43 -10.11 -1.95
CA SER A 114 4.49 -9.18 -2.55
C SER A 114 4.77 -7.74 -2.19
N THR A 115 4.19 -6.80 -2.94
CA THR A 115 3.99 -5.43 -2.44
C THR A 115 2.71 -5.38 -1.60
N ASN A 116 2.15 -4.20 -1.31
CA ASN A 116 0.85 -4.04 -0.60
C ASN A 116 -0.39 -4.58 -1.38
N LEU A 117 -0.23 -5.59 -2.23
CA LEU A 117 -1.26 -6.17 -3.09
C LEU A 117 -1.77 -7.49 -2.52
N ILE A 118 -2.47 -7.38 -1.40
CA ILE A 118 -3.52 -8.35 -1.05
C ILE A 118 -4.81 -7.56 -1.13
N GLU A 119 -5.42 -7.60 -2.32
CA GLU A 119 -6.61 -6.85 -2.73
C GLU A 119 -7.75 -6.94 -1.71
N CYS A 120 -8.60 -5.91 -1.67
CA CYS A 120 -9.90 -5.99 -1.01
C CYS A 120 -10.66 -7.22 -1.54
N GLY A 121 -10.92 -8.20 -0.67
CA GLY A 121 -11.65 -9.43 -1.01
C GLY A 121 -10.81 -10.70 -1.15
N VAL A 122 -9.48 -10.62 -1.03
CA VAL A 122 -8.61 -11.80 -1.00
C VAL A 122 -8.40 -12.22 0.46
N ASP A 123 -8.87 -13.42 0.82
CA ASP A 123 -8.79 -13.98 2.17
C ASP A 123 -7.64 -14.99 2.27
N LEU A 124 -6.44 -14.50 2.59
CA LEU A 124 -5.25 -15.30 2.82
C LEU A 124 -4.78 -15.04 4.25
N SER A 125 -4.54 -16.11 5.00
CA SER A 125 -4.03 -16.12 6.38
C SER A 125 -2.64 -16.74 6.37
N PHE A 126 -1.67 -16.06 6.98
CA PHE A 126 -0.29 -16.55 7.07
C PHE A 126 0.11 -16.70 8.53
N ARG A 127 1.03 -17.63 8.80
CA ARG A 127 1.60 -17.82 10.13
C ARG A 127 2.51 -16.66 10.50
N TYR A 128 3.40 -16.30 9.59
CA TYR A 128 4.38 -15.24 9.75
C TYR A 128 4.16 -14.17 8.69
N VAL A 129 4.17 -12.92 9.12
CA VAL A 129 4.19 -11.76 8.22
C VAL A 129 5.52 -11.05 8.43
N ILE A 130 6.20 -10.73 7.36
CA ILE A 130 7.44 -9.97 7.37
C ILE A 130 7.19 -8.74 6.51
N ARG A 131 7.22 -7.55 7.12
CA ARG A 131 6.93 -6.29 6.45
C ARG A 131 8.17 -5.41 6.47
N ASN A 132 8.64 -5.02 5.29
CA ASN A 132 9.68 -4.00 5.22
C ASN A 132 9.17 -2.68 5.81
N LEU A 133 10.06 -1.94 6.45
CA LEU A 133 9.78 -0.72 7.20
C LEU A 133 8.92 0.23 6.35
N ALA A 134 7.81 0.66 6.93
CA ALA A 134 6.82 1.54 6.34
C ALA A 134 6.12 2.33 7.45
N GLY A 135 5.18 3.22 7.10
CA GLY A 135 4.31 3.85 8.10
C GLY A 135 3.51 2.82 8.91
N LEU A 136 3.27 3.11 10.19
CA LEU A 136 2.58 2.20 11.12
C LEU A 136 1.26 1.66 10.57
N GLN A 137 0.46 2.50 9.90
CA GLN A 137 -0.80 2.07 9.29
C GLN A 137 -0.60 0.94 8.27
N SER A 138 0.44 1.03 7.44
CA SER A 138 0.76 -0.03 6.46
C SER A 138 1.19 -1.32 7.16
N ILE A 139 1.94 -1.21 8.26
CA ILE A 139 2.36 -2.35 9.07
C ILE A 139 1.15 -3.02 9.71
N ILE A 140 0.24 -2.26 10.34
CA ILE A 140 -1.00 -2.79 10.94
C ILE A 140 -1.85 -3.50 9.88
N GLN A 141 -2.00 -2.91 8.69
CA GLN A 141 -2.74 -3.53 7.60
C GLN A 141 -2.13 -4.86 7.15
N SER A 142 -0.81 -4.95 7.04
CA SER A 142 -0.11 -6.20 6.75
C SER A 142 -0.27 -7.21 7.88
N SER A 143 -0.17 -6.77 9.14
CA SER A 143 -0.39 -7.63 10.32
C SER A 143 -1.79 -8.23 10.36
N GLY A 144 -2.81 -7.50 9.91
CA GLY A 144 -4.18 -8.02 9.80
C GLY A 144 -4.36 -9.17 8.80
N ARG A 145 -3.31 -9.54 8.05
CA ARG A 145 -3.27 -10.72 7.17
C ARG A 145 -2.70 -11.97 7.86
N GLY A 146 -2.11 -11.82 9.05
CA GLY A 146 -1.70 -12.95 9.88
C GLY A 146 -2.83 -13.43 10.77
N ASN A 147 -3.00 -14.75 10.90
CA ASN A 147 -3.94 -15.39 11.82
C ASN A 147 -5.39 -14.85 11.74
N ARG A 148 -5.88 -14.63 10.51
CA ARG A 148 -7.19 -14.01 10.24
C ARG A 148 -8.36 -14.89 10.70
N HIS A 149 -8.17 -16.21 10.67
CA HIS A 149 -9.17 -17.21 11.06
C HIS A 149 -8.97 -17.74 12.49
N GLY A 150 -7.99 -17.24 13.25
CA GLY A 150 -7.70 -17.70 14.61
C GLY A 150 -7.12 -19.12 14.66
N GLU A 151 -6.47 -19.55 13.57
CA GLU A 151 -5.88 -20.89 13.39
C GLU A 151 -4.73 -21.18 14.35
N HIS A 152 -4.11 -20.13 14.92
CA HIS A 152 -3.03 -20.25 15.89
C HIS A 152 -3.24 -19.35 17.11
N THR A 153 -2.60 -19.70 18.23
CA THR A 153 -2.70 -18.96 19.50
C THR A 153 -2.22 -17.52 19.40
N ILE A 154 -1.04 -17.28 18.79
CA ILE A 154 -0.51 -15.94 18.44
C ILE A 154 0.37 -16.09 17.20
N SER A 155 0.20 -15.21 16.20
CA SER A 155 1.11 -15.09 15.04
C SER A 155 1.93 -13.80 15.13
N GLN A 156 3.03 -13.74 14.39
CA GLN A 156 3.99 -12.64 14.49
C GLN A 156 4.11 -11.89 13.16
N THR A 157 4.11 -10.56 13.27
CA THR A 157 4.56 -9.67 12.21
C THR A 157 5.94 -9.14 12.57
N PHE A 158 6.94 -9.43 11.75
CA PHE A 158 8.27 -8.85 11.87
C PHE A 158 8.37 -7.59 11.02
N VAL A 159 8.85 -6.50 11.61
CA VAL A 159 9.23 -5.29 10.87
C VAL A 159 10.72 -5.34 10.61
N VAL A 160 11.13 -5.28 9.34
CA VAL A 160 12.53 -5.35 8.90
C VAL A 160 12.92 -4.06 8.18
N ASP A 161 14.21 -3.72 8.10
CA ASP A 161 14.68 -2.51 7.40
C ASP A 161 15.67 -2.85 6.28
N ILE A 162 15.12 -3.40 5.19
CA ILE A 162 15.87 -3.73 3.97
C ILE A 162 15.92 -2.49 3.08
N GLN A 163 17.11 -2.11 2.63
CA GLN A 163 17.28 -0.99 1.70
C GLN A 163 16.57 -1.27 0.37
N GLU A 164 15.62 -0.39 0.04
CA GLU A 164 14.94 -0.38 -1.23
C GLU A 164 15.23 0.93 -1.97
N SER A 165 15.41 0.85 -3.30
CA SER A 165 15.45 2.03 -4.15
C SER A 165 14.02 2.57 -4.34
N VAL A 166 13.48 3.20 -3.30
CA VAL A 166 12.20 3.86 -3.39
C VAL A 166 12.38 5.14 -4.22
N SER A 167 11.60 5.30 -5.28
CA SER A 167 11.39 6.65 -5.85
C SER A 167 10.92 7.56 -4.73
N PRO A 168 11.25 8.87 -4.74
CA PRO A 168 11.04 9.76 -3.58
C PRO A 168 9.56 10.07 -3.35
N LEU A 169 8.79 9.06 -2.94
CA LEU A 169 7.50 9.18 -2.31
C LEU A 169 7.79 9.67 -0.90
N LYS A 170 7.80 11.00 -0.75
CA LYS A 170 8.15 11.68 0.49
C LYS A 170 7.34 11.15 1.68
N GLU A 171 6.07 10.83 1.48
CA GLU A 171 5.19 10.25 2.49
C GLU A 171 5.67 8.88 3.00
N LEU A 172 6.18 8.00 2.13
CA LEU A 172 6.70 6.71 2.56
C LEU A 172 7.92 6.92 3.47
N ILE A 173 8.86 7.75 3.05
CA ILE A 173 10.08 8.05 3.80
C ILE A 173 9.74 8.66 5.16
N ILE A 174 8.78 9.59 5.20
CA ILE A 174 8.33 10.20 6.45
C ILE A 174 7.66 9.16 7.33
N GLY A 175 6.77 8.33 6.79
CA GLY A 175 6.13 7.24 7.52
C GLY A 175 7.13 6.24 8.11
N GLN A 176 8.19 5.90 7.37
CA GLN A 176 9.30 5.07 7.86
C GLN A 176 10.00 5.75 9.06
N GLN A 177 10.34 7.03 8.93
CA GLN A 177 11.00 7.79 10.00
C GLN A 177 10.15 7.90 11.27
N CYS A 178 8.86 8.20 11.13
CA CYS A 178 7.93 8.25 12.26
C CYS A 178 7.82 6.88 12.94
N THR A 179 7.77 5.80 12.14
CA THR A 179 7.72 4.43 12.66
C THR A 179 8.99 4.09 13.42
N MET A 180 10.18 4.40 12.90
CA MET A 180 11.44 4.16 13.62
C MET A 180 11.52 4.91 14.95
N ARG A 181 11.01 6.15 15.01
CA ARG A 181 10.91 6.90 16.27
C ARG A 181 10.00 6.20 17.26
N LEU A 182 8.83 5.72 16.82
CA LEU A 182 7.92 4.95 17.66
C LEU A 182 8.57 3.65 18.15
N LEU A 183 9.22 2.89 17.28
CA LEU A 183 9.90 1.65 17.64
C LEU A 183 10.99 1.89 18.70
N SER A 184 11.78 2.95 18.52
CA SER A 184 12.82 3.35 19.49
C SER A 184 12.23 3.75 20.84
N ALA A 185 11.09 4.45 20.86
CA ALA A 185 10.39 4.81 22.09
C ALA A 185 9.78 3.59 22.78
N PHE A 186 9.22 2.66 21.99
CA PHE A 186 8.63 1.42 22.46
C PHE A 186 9.67 0.50 23.10
N GLU A 187 10.88 0.39 22.53
CA GLU A 187 11.98 -0.41 23.09
C GLU A 187 12.43 0.11 24.46
N GLN A 188 12.38 1.43 24.69
CA GLN A 188 12.77 2.03 25.97
C GLN A 188 11.69 1.90 27.04
N ARG A 189 10.41 2.04 26.65
CA ARG A 189 9.26 2.06 27.57
C ARG A 189 8.05 1.36 26.97
N SER A 190 8.10 0.04 26.85
CA SER A 190 6.99 -0.75 26.30
C SER A 190 5.69 -0.61 27.12
N GLU A 191 5.81 -0.36 28.43
CA GLU A 191 4.69 -0.18 29.36
C GLU A 191 3.81 1.04 29.01
N ASP A 192 4.42 2.11 28.47
CA ASP A 192 3.69 3.31 28.06
C ASP A 192 2.72 3.01 26.89
N TYR A 193 2.96 1.92 26.17
CA TYR A 193 2.21 1.47 25.00
C TYR A 193 1.43 0.17 25.24
N ASP A 194 1.10 -0.15 26.49
CA ASP A 194 0.39 -1.37 26.87
C ASP A 194 1.08 -2.67 26.38
N ASN A 195 2.42 -2.62 26.24
CA ASN A 195 3.25 -3.70 25.69
C ASN A 195 2.80 -4.20 24.30
N SER A 196 2.21 -3.32 23.49
CA SER A 196 1.83 -3.64 22.12
C SER A 196 1.92 -2.44 21.19
N LEU A 197 2.60 -2.61 20.05
CA LEU A 197 2.57 -1.64 18.94
C LEU A 197 1.19 -1.56 18.25
N LEU A 198 0.26 -2.45 18.59
CA LEU A 198 -1.13 -2.41 18.15
C LEU A 198 -2.05 -1.66 19.14
N SER A 199 -1.52 -1.16 20.26
CA SER A 199 -2.31 -0.40 21.24
C SER A 199 -2.74 0.94 20.66
N GLN A 200 -3.88 1.45 21.16
CA GLN A 200 -4.37 2.77 20.76
C GLN A 200 -3.34 3.86 21.04
N LYS A 201 -2.62 3.76 22.18
CA LYS A 201 -1.55 4.70 22.56
C LYS A 201 -0.40 4.74 21.55
N ALA A 202 0.02 3.58 21.04
CA ALA A 202 1.07 3.50 20.02
C ALA A 202 0.61 4.13 18.69
N ILE A 203 -0.64 3.89 18.32
CA ILE A 203 -1.27 4.46 17.12
C ILE A 203 -1.37 6.00 17.23
N ASP A 204 -1.87 6.50 18.35
CA ASP A 204 -2.00 7.94 18.61
C ASP A 204 -0.63 8.61 18.59
N THR A 205 0.35 8.04 19.29
CA THR A 205 1.74 8.55 19.30
C THR A 205 2.33 8.61 17.89
N TYR A 206 2.11 7.60 17.05
CA TYR A 206 2.56 7.65 15.66
C TYR A 206 1.94 8.82 14.90
N TYR A 207 0.63 9.04 15.03
CA TYR A 207 -0.06 10.11 14.33
C TYR A 207 0.31 11.50 14.87
N ASP A 208 0.60 11.62 16.17
CA ASP A 208 1.15 12.83 16.76
C ASP A 208 2.50 13.17 16.13
N ILE A 209 3.46 12.22 16.13
CA ILE A 209 4.78 12.39 15.49
C ILE A 209 4.64 12.70 13.99
N PHE A 210 3.73 12.02 13.29
CA PHE A 210 3.49 12.20 11.86
C PHE A 210 2.88 13.57 11.55
N SER A 211 1.93 14.04 12.35
CA SER A 211 1.27 15.33 12.17
C SER A 211 2.17 16.51 12.50
N GLU A 212 3.14 16.33 13.41
CA GLU A 212 4.11 17.35 13.78
C GLU A 212 5.19 17.57 12.72
N GLU A 213 5.45 16.58 11.87
CA GLU A 213 6.51 16.61 10.87
C GLU A 213 6.29 17.75 9.85
N THR A 214 7.17 18.76 9.91
CA THR A 214 7.08 20.01 9.14
C THR A 214 6.94 19.78 7.64
N ARG A 215 7.59 18.73 7.11
CA ARG A 215 7.55 18.34 5.70
C ARG A 215 6.15 17.96 5.22
N ILE A 216 5.30 17.43 6.10
CA ILE A 216 3.89 17.13 5.79
C ILE A 216 3.08 18.41 5.84
N LYS A 217 3.24 19.24 6.89
CA LYS A 217 2.53 20.52 7.01
C LYS A 217 2.72 21.43 5.79
N GLU A 218 3.92 21.46 5.22
CA GLU A 218 4.25 22.20 4.00
C GLU A 218 3.68 21.57 2.71
N GLN A 219 3.34 20.28 2.72
CA GLN A 219 2.87 19.50 1.57
C GLN A 219 1.36 19.25 1.55
N MET A 220 0.63 19.58 2.62
CA MET A 220 -0.85 19.48 2.66
C MET A 220 -1.55 20.46 1.70
N GLY A 221 -0.80 21.33 1.01
CA GLY A 221 -1.30 22.22 -0.02
C GLY A 221 -1.10 21.67 -1.44
N TYR A 222 -2.10 21.85 -2.31
CA TYR A 222 -1.94 21.61 -3.75
C TYR A 222 -1.59 22.92 -4.48
N PRO A 223 -0.33 23.15 -4.89
CA PRO A 223 0.08 24.41 -5.50
C PRO A 223 -0.50 24.56 -6.90
N ILE A 224 -1.19 25.66 -7.14
CA ILE A 224 -1.82 26.07 -8.39
C ILE A 224 -1.00 27.19 -9.03
N LYS A 225 -0.63 26.99 -10.30
CA LYS A 225 0.07 28.02 -11.08
C LYS A 225 -0.91 29.11 -11.45
N SER A 226 -0.76 30.28 -10.83
CA SER A 226 -1.53 31.48 -11.19
C SER A 226 -0.88 32.19 -12.36
N ALA A 227 -1.65 32.50 -13.40
CA ALA A 227 -1.18 33.34 -14.52
C ALA A 227 -0.94 34.81 -14.10
N PHE A 228 -1.45 35.22 -12.94
CA PHE A 228 -1.43 36.62 -12.49
C PHE A 228 -0.37 36.92 -11.43
N ARG A 229 0.29 35.91 -10.84
CA ARG A 229 1.37 36.09 -9.85
C ARG A 229 2.42 34.99 -9.94
N ASN A 230 3.69 35.35 -9.74
CA ASN A 230 4.83 34.43 -9.56
C ASN A 230 4.84 33.70 -8.19
N ILE A 231 3.74 33.72 -7.44
CA ILE A 231 3.63 33.06 -6.14
C ILE A 231 2.68 31.86 -6.31
N PRO A 232 3.11 30.63 -5.96
CA PRO A 232 2.23 29.47 -6.00
C PRO A 232 1.10 29.65 -4.96
N LEU A 233 -0.15 29.58 -5.41
CA LEU A 233 -1.33 29.62 -4.53
C LEU A 233 -1.76 28.19 -4.19
N GLN A 234 -2.21 27.91 -2.97
CA GLN A 234 -2.73 26.58 -2.64
C GLN A 234 -4.20 26.44 -3.07
N ALA A 235 -4.58 25.27 -3.58
CA ALA A 235 -5.97 24.97 -3.93
C ALA A 235 -6.90 25.09 -2.72
N TYR A 236 -6.42 24.69 -1.54
CA TYR A 236 -7.14 24.85 -0.28
C TYR A 236 -7.44 26.32 0.02
N ASP A 237 -6.45 27.21 -0.09
CA ASP A 237 -6.65 28.64 0.17
C ASP A 237 -7.71 29.25 -0.77
N LEU A 238 -7.71 28.82 -2.04
CA LEU A 238 -8.70 29.25 -3.04
C LEU A 238 -10.12 28.71 -2.78
N LEU A 239 -10.25 27.62 -2.02
CA LEU A 239 -11.52 27.01 -1.65
C LEU A 239 -12.01 27.44 -0.26
N ALA A 240 -11.09 27.78 0.65
CA ALA A 240 -11.39 28.21 2.00
C ALA A 240 -11.74 29.70 2.06
N GLU A 241 -11.13 30.54 1.21
CA GLU A 241 -11.43 31.97 1.16
C GLU A 241 -12.77 32.21 0.45
N ARG A 242 -13.78 32.61 1.23
CA ARG A 242 -15.14 32.97 0.78
C ARG A 242 -15.18 34.22 -0.12
N ASP A 243 -14.07 34.95 -0.19
CA ASP A 243 -13.99 36.27 -0.80
C ASP A 243 -12.75 36.41 -1.69
N VAL A 244 -12.84 35.89 -2.92
CA VAL A 244 -11.87 36.17 -4.00
C VAL A 244 -11.72 37.68 -4.29
N ASN A 245 -12.59 38.54 -3.74
CA ASN A 245 -12.47 40.00 -3.89
C ASN A 245 -11.27 40.58 -3.14
N HIS A 246 -10.72 39.92 -2.12
CA HIS A 246 -9.61 40.50 -1.34
C HIS A 246 -8.22 40.35 -1.96
N LYS A 247 -8.08 39.68 -3.11
CA LYS A 247 -6.78 39.46 -3.78
C LYS A 247 -6.73 39.81 -5.27
N GLY A 248 -7.72 40.56 -5.78
CA GLY A 248 -7.69 41.11 -7.14
C GLY A 248 -8.20 40.18 -8.26
N LEU A 249 -8.85 39.06 -7.93
CA LEU A 249 -9.58 38.23 -8.90
C LEU A 249 -11.05 38.70 -8.99
N ALA A 250 -11.27 39.86 -9.60
CA ALA A 250 -12.63 40.34 -9.88
C ALA A 250 -13.22 39.58 -11.08
N TRP A 251 -13.98 38.52 -10.83
CA TRP A 251 -14.70 37.78 -11.88
C TRP A 251 -16.20 38.15 -12.00
N SER A 252 -16.70 39.12 -11.22
CA SER A 252 -18.10 39.52 -11.29
C SER A 252 -18.33 40.93 -10.72
N LYS A 253 -19.18 41.72 -11.41
CA LYS A 253 -19.67 43.03 -10.98
C LYS A 253 -20.72 42.95 -9.85
N PHE A 254 -21.08 41.74 -9.40
CA PHE A 254 -22.21 41.48 -8.50
C PHE A 254 -21.77 40.90 -7.15
N LYS A 255 -22.17 41.59 -6.07
CA LYS A 255 -21.78 41.40 -4.65
C LYS A 255 -22.22 40.06 -4.00
N LEU A 256 -22.90 39.18 -4.71
CA LEU A 256 -23.52 37.94 -4.17
C LEU A 256 -23.23 36.70 -5.03
N THR A 257 -22.06 36.65 -5.67
CA THR A 257 -21.66 35.45 -6.41
C THR A 257 -20.82 34.57 -5.48
N TYR A 258 -21.27 33.35 -5.17
CA TYR A 258 -20.41 32.31 -4.58
C TYR A 258 -19.28 32.01 -5.57
N SER A 259 -18.20 32.79 -5.51
CA SER A 259 -17.15 32.80 -6.54
C SER A 259 -16.04 31.82 -6.17
N TYR A 260 -16.39 30.55 -5.99
CA TYR A 260 -15.39 29.50 -5.88
C TYR A 260 -14.87 29.14 -7.27
N PRO A 261 -13.55 29.18 -7.51
CA PRO A 261 -12.96 28.92 -8.83
C PRO A 261 -12.90 27.41 -9.16
N PHE A 262 -13.95 26.64 -8.88
CA PHE A 262 -13.97 25.17 -9.05
C PHE A 262 -13.54 24.73 -10.45
N LYS A 263 -14.02 25.39 -11.50
CA LYS A 263 -13.68 25.07 -12.90
C LYS A 263 -12.21 25.34 -13.23
N PHE A 264 -11.59 26.32 -12.56
CA PHE A 264 -10.17 26.63 -12.74
C PHE A 264 -9.31 25.61 -11.98
N ILE A 265 -9.67 25.33 -10.72
CA ILE A 265 -9.01 24.30 -9.89
C ILE A 265 -9.12 22.94 -10.57
N SER A 266 -10.29 22.52 -11.05
CA SER A 266 -10.51 21.21 -11.68
C SER A 266 -9.70 21.00 -12.97
N LYS A 267 -9.31 22.08 -13.66
CA LYS A 267 -8.45 22.00 -14.85
C LYS A 267 -6.97 21.79 -14.50
N GLN A 268 -6.54 22.28 -13.35
CA GLN A 268 -5.15 22.15 -12.89
C GLN A 268 -4.96 20.97 -11.96
N PHE A 269 -6.00 20.55 -11.24
CA PHE A 269 -5.97 19.46 -10.29
C PHE A 269 -6.03 18.11 -11.00
N GLN A 270 -4.88 17.47 -11.14
CA GLN A 270 -4.76 16.08 -11.59
C GLN A 270 -4.50 15.18 -10.37
N VAL A 271 -5.50 14.36 -10.01
CA VAL A 271 -5.42 13.43 -8.87
C VAL A 271 -4.41 12.31 -9.13
N ILE A 272 -4.25 11.91 -10.40
CA ILE A 272 -3.40 10.80 -10.82
C ILE A 272 -2.73 11.21 -12.13
N ASP A 273 -1.40 11.33 -12.13
CA ASP A 273 -0.63 11.45 -13.36
C ASP A 273 -0.81 10.16 -14.18
N GLN A 274 -1.50 10.25 -15.33
CA GLN A 274 -1.75 9.10 -16.21
C GLN A 274 -0.51 8.72 -17.07
N ASN A 275 0.68 8.73 -16.46
CA ASN A 275 1.92 8.47 -17.18
C ASN A 275 2.26 6.97 -17.29
N THR A 276 1.25 6.16 -17.59
CA THR A 276 1.37 4.70 -17.70
C THR A 276 0.94 4.20 -19.08
N SER A 277 1.70 3.25 -19.61
CA SER A 277 1.36 2.53 -20.84
C SER A 277 0.83 1.14 -20.50
N GLY A 278 -0.26 0.73 -21.14
CA GLY A 278 -0.81 -0.61 -21.02
C GLY A 278 -0.10 -1.59 -21.95
N ILE A 279 0.49 -2.65 -21.40
CA ILE A 279 1.08 -3.76 -22.15
C ILE A 279 0.13 -4.96 -22.07
N VAL A 280 -0.20 -5.54 -23.22
CA VAL A 280 -0.92 -6.82 -23.30
C VAL A 280 0.07 -7.96 -23.07
N VAL A 281 -0.18 -8.81 -22.08
CA VAL A 281 0.66 -9.95 -21.74
C VAL A 281 0.08 -11.23 -22.36
N PRO A 282 0.82 -11.94 -23.24
CA PRO A 282 0.37 -13.19 -23.86
C PRO A 282 0.50 -14.37 -22.86
N PHE A 283 -0.34 -14.38 -21.84
CA PHE A 283 -0.27 -15.36 -20.75
C PHE A 283 -0.54 -16.80 -21.17
N ASN A 284 -1.63 -16.94 -21.91
CA ASN A 284 -2.31 -18.18 -22.20
C ASN A 284 -2.86 -18.09 -23.63
N GLU A 285 -3.37 -19.21 -24.14
CA GLU A 285 -3.90 -19.28 -25.50
C GLU A 285 -5.02 -18.26 -25.74
N GLU A 286 -5.86 -17.98 -24.74
CA GLU A 286 -6.91 -16.97 -24.85
C GLU A 286 -6.33 -15.56 -25.08
N ALA A 287 -5.30 -15.16 -24.31
CA ALA A 287 -4.63 -13.87 -24.46
C ALA A 287 -3.94 -13.74 -25.83
N MET A 288 -3.28 -14.80 -26.29
CA MET A 288 -2.64 -14.84 -27.62
C MET A 288 -3.67 -14.70 -28.75
N ASN A 289 -4.81 -15.40 -28.63
CA ASN A 289 -5.91 -15.31 -29.59
C ASN A 289 -6.51 -13.90 -29.62
N LEU A 290 -6.77 -13.29 -28.45
CA LEU A 290 -7.28 -11.92 -28.35
C LEU A 290 -6.30 -10.89 -28.93
N GLN A 291 -5.00 -11.08 -28.70
CA GLN A 291 -3.95 -10.24 -29.30
C GLN A 291 -3.94 -10.36 -30.83
N GLY A 292 -4.01 -11.59 -31.36
CA GLY A 292 -4.08 -11.84 -32.81
C GLY A 292 -5.30 -11.20 -33.46
N LEU A 293 -6.46 -11.30 -32.81
CA LEU A 293 -7.69 -10.64 -33.26
C LEU A 293 -7.57 -9.11 -33.26
N LEU A 294 -6.92 -8.53 -32.25
CA LEU A 294 -6.72 -7.09 -32.15
C LEU A 294 -5.79 -6.53 -33.25
N LEU A 295 -4.78 -7.30 -33.66
CA LEU A 295 -3.85 -6.95 -34.73
C LEU A 295 -4.44 -7.16 -36.13
N SER A 296 -5.50 -7.95 -36.26
CA SER A 296 -6.16 -8.19 -37.55
C SER A 296 -6.97 -6.96 -38.01
N GLN A 297 -6.81 -6.56 -39.28
CA GLN A 297 -7.43 -5.34 -39.82
C GLN A 297 -8.95 -5.44 -40.03
N ASN A 298 -9.55 -6.64 -39.98
CA ASN A 298 -10.92 -6.91 -40.44
C ASN A 298 -11.98 -7.08 -39.33
N VAL A 299 -11.77 -6.53 -38.13
CA VAL A 299 -12.74 -6.67 -37.03
C VAL A 299 -13.76 -5.53 -37.02
N ALA A 300 -15.06 -5.87 -37.10
CA ALA A 300 -16.16 -4.91 -36.93
C ALA A 300 -16.07 -4.15 -35.59
N LEU A 301 -16.50 -2.89 -35.55
CA LEU A 301 -16.32 -1.99 -34.40
C LEU A 301 -16.94 -2.53 -33.09
N ASP A 302 -18.09 -3.21 -33.16
CA ASP A 302 -18.72 -3.82 -31.98
C ASP A 302 -17.93 -5.01 -31.43
N ASN A 303 -17.32 -5.80 -32.31
CA ASN A 303 -16.43 -6.88 -31.92
C ASN A 303 -15.13 -6.33 -31.30
N LYS A 304 -14.63 -5.17 -31.77
CA LYS A 304 -13.47 -4.52 -31.15
C LYS A 304 -13.74 -4.12 -29.69
N ARG A 305 -14.91 -3.56 -29.37
CA ARG A 305 -15.26 -3.19 -27.98
C ARG A 305 -15.29 -4.39 -27.04
N LYS A 306 -15.83 -5.51 -27.49
CA LYS A 306 -15.86 -6.77 -26.73
C LYS A 306 -14.45 -7.29 -26.49
N ILE A 307 -13.62 -7.34 -27.55
CA ILE A 307 -12.20 -7.74 -27.45
C ILE A 307 -11.44 -6.83 -26.49
N PHE A 308 -11.64 -5.51 -26.55
CA PHE A 308 -11.02 -4.57 -25.61
C PHE A 308 -11.43 -4.82 -24.15
N ARG A 309 -12.68 -5.21 -23.89
CA ARG A 309 -13.12 -5.57 -22.53
C ARG A 309 -12.49 -6.88 -22.08
N ASP A 310 -12.43 -7.87 -22.95
CA ASP A 310 -11.90 -9.20 -22.63
C ASP A 310 -10.37 -9.17 -22.47
N ILE A 311 -9.66 -8.33 -23.23
CA ILE A 311 -8.20 -8.20 -23.15
C ILE A 311 -7.73 -7.42 -21.91
N GLN A 312 -8.60 -6.60 -21.29
CA GLN A 312 -8.26 -5.82 -20.09
C GLN A 312 -7.75 -6.70 -18.94
N LYS A 313 -8.23 -7.96 -18.83
CA LYS A 313 -7.76 -8.91 -17.81
C LYS A 313 -6.31 -9.39 -18.05
N TYR A 314 -5.76 -9.12 -19.23
CA TYR A 314 -4.41 -9.44 -19.67
C TYR A 314 -3.52 -8.20 -19.82
N VAL A 315 -4.00 -7.01 -19.45
CA VAL A 315 -3.24 -5.77 -19.53
C VAL A 315 -2.53 -5.47 -18.21
N VAL A 316 -1.25 -5.09 -18.31
CA VAL A 316 -0.44 -4.57 -17.20
C VAL A 316 -0.10 -3.11 -17.50
N ASN A 317 -0.41 -2.21 -16.59
CA ASN A 317 -0.03 -0.81 -16.70
C ASN A 317 1.37 -0.61 -16.10
N VAL A 318 2.31 -0.13 -16.92
CA VAL A 318 3.68 0.18 -16.51
C VAL A 318 3.95 1.67 -16.66
N TYR A 319 4.74 2.25 -15.75
CA TYR A 319 5.18 3.64 -15.88
C TYR A 319 6.10 3.79 -17.09
N GLN A 320 6.12 4.98 -17.71
CA GLN A 320 7.00 5.23 -18.85
C GLN A 320 8.49 4.95 -18.57
N SER A 321 8.95 5.16 -17.33
CA SER A 321 10.32 4.85 -16.92
C SER A 321 10.66 3.36 -17.05
N ASP A 322 9.71 2.50 -16.71
CA ASP A 322 9.86 1.05 -16.80
C ASP A 322 9.61 0.56 -18.23
N PHE A 323 8.65 1.17 -18.93
CA PHE A 323 8.40 0.90 -20.34
C PHE A 323 9.65 1.11 -21.20
N LYS A 324 10.42 2.20 -20.96
CA LYS A 324 11.66 2.48 -21.68
C LYS A 324 12.76 1.45 -21.45
N LYS A 325 12.75 0.71 -20.33
CA LYS A 325 13.72 -0.36 -20.05
C LYS A 325 13.39 -1.68 -20.78
N LEU A 326 12.17 -1.80 -21.30
CA LEU A 326 11.66 -2.99 -21.98
C LEU A 326 11.80 -2.92 -23.52
N LEU A 327 12.14 -1.75 -24.06
CA LEU A 327 12.42 -1.50 -25.49
C LEU A 327 13.91 -1.67 -25.80
#